data_AF-A0A9E7B4H4-F1
#
_entry.id   AF-A0A9E7B4H4-F1
#
_cell.length_a   1.000
_cell.length_b   1.000
_cell.length_c   1.000
_cell.angle_alpha   90.00
_cell.angle_beta   90.00
_cell.angle_gamma   90.00
#
_symmetry.space_group_name_H-M   'P 1'
#
loop_
_entity.id
_entity.type
_entity.pdbx_description
1 polymer ?
#
loop_
_entity_poly.entity_id
_entity_poly.type
_entity_poly.pdbx_seq_one_letter_code
_entity_poly.pdbx_strand_id
1 'polypeptide(L)' 'MRSSIKLKILLQRYSIQLDLDEEEMLILRLTDKVHGDVEQFRGKTNSVLIGKAYAYMLRTLKEEEKRAEG' A
#
# COMPACT_ATOMS: atom_id res chain seq x y z
N MET A 1 4.57 7.50 -15.37
CA MET A 1 3.73 8.55 -14.74
C MET A 1 2.55 8.00 -13.92
N ARG A 2 1.81 6.96 -14.35
CA ARG A 2 0.66 6.43 -13.58
C ARG A 2 1.04 5.83 -12.20
N SER A 3 2.22 5.20 -12.07
CA SER A 3 2.67 4.63 -10.79
C SER A 3 3.09 5.69 -9.76
N SER A 4 3.69 6.80 -10.20
CA SER A 4 4.13 7.86 -9.29
C SER A 4 2.96 8.63 -8.69
N ILE A 5 1.84 8.77 -9.41
CA ILE A 5 0.58 9.33 -8.84
C ILE A 5 0.05 8.42 -7.73
N LYS A 6 -0.08 7.11 -7.98
CA LYS A 6 -0.53 6.15 -6.97
C LYS A 6 0.36 6.15 -5.74
N LEU A 7 1.67 6.20 -5.93
CA LEU A 7 2.64 6.27 -4.83
C LEU A 7 2.46 7.56 -4.01
N LYS A 8 2.30 8.72 -4.65
CA LYS A 8 2.03 9.98 -3.94
C LYS A 8 0.78 9.91 -3.08
N ILE A 9 -0.29 9.29 -3.59
CA ILE A 9 -1.53 9.11 -2.85
C ILE A 9 -1.31 8.18 -1.65
N LEU A 10 -0.64 7.04 -1.85
CA LEU A 10 -0.31 6.11 -0.76
C LEU A 10 0.51 6.79 0.34
N LEU A 11 1.50 7.60 -0.03
CA LEU A 11 2.37 8.32 0.92
C LEU A 11 1.63 9.36 1.77
N GLN A 12 0.43 9.81 1.38
CA GLN A 12 -0.38 10.67 2.26
C GLN A 12 -0.84 9.89 3.49
N ARG A 13 -1.36 8.67 3.29
CA ARG A 13 -1.99 7.86 4.34
C ARG A 13 -1.06 6.86 5.03
N TYR A 14 -0.07 6.33 4.31
CA TYR A 14 0.79 5.26 4.80
C TYR A 14 2.25 5.71 4.87
N SER A 15 2.97 5.16 5.85
CA SER A 15 4.42 5.05 5.78
C SER A 15 4.75 3.83 4.90
N ILE A 16 5.72 3.98 4.00
CA ILE A 16 6.10 2.93 3.04
C ILE A 16 7.56 2.57 3.27
N GLN A 17 7.82 1.29 3.48
CA GLN A 17 9.17 0.72 3.45
C GLN A 17 9.27 -0.20 2.24
N LEU A 18 10.42 -0.13 1.55
CA LEU A 18 10.75 -0.96 0.41
C LEU A 18 12.06 -1.66 0.71
N ASP A 19 12.00 -2.98 0.76
CA ASP A 19 13.14 -3.85 1.03
C ASP A 19 13.30 -4.85 -0.13
N LEU A 20 14.50 -5.40 -0.25
CA LEU A 20 14.79 -6.55 -1.09
C LEU A 20 15.03 -7.74 -0.18
N ASP A 21 14.34 -8.84 -0.42
CA ASP A 21 14.59 -10.08 0.33
C ASP A 21 15.69 -10.94 -0.29
N GLU A 22 16.00 -12.04 0.40
CA GLU A 22 17.07 -12.97 0.05
C GLU A 22 16.86 -13.65 -1.32
N GLU A 23 15.62 -13.67 -1.85
CA GLU A 23 15.30 -14.23 -3.17
C GLU A 23 15.22 -13.13 -4.25
N GLU A 24 15.82 -11.97 -4.00
CA GLU A 24 15.80 -10.79 -4.88
C GLU A 24 14.37 -10.30 -5.20
N MET A 25 13.41 -10.60 -4.33
CA MET A 25 12.04 -10.12 -4.48
C MET A 25 11.88 -8.82 -3.69
N LEU A 26 11.18 -7.87 -4.29
CA LEU A 26 10.85 -6.62 -3.62
C LEU A 26 9.72 -6.86 -2.63
N ILE A 27 9.89 -6.31 -1.45
CA ILE A 27 8.92 -6.27 -0.38
C ILE A 27 8.50 -4.81 -0.17
N LEU A 28 7.20 -4.56 -0.21
CA LEU A 28 6.61 -3.27 0.16
C LEU A 28 5.81 -3.48 1.45
N ARG A 29 6.21 -2.79 2.52
CA ARG A 29 5.45 -2.71 3.76
C ARG A 29 4.71 -1.37 3.82
N LEU A 30 3.39 -1.42 4.00
CA LEU A 30 2.55 -0.29 4.33
C LEU A 30 2.30 -0.27 5.83
N THR A 31 2.39 0.91 6.43
CA THR A 31 1.95 1.14 7.82
C THR A 31 0.98 2.29 7.82
N ASP A 32 -0.27 2.05 8.23
CA ASP A 32 -1.32 3.07 8.31
C ASP A 32 -0.95 4.08 9.40
N LYS A 33 -0.88 5.37 9.03
CA LYS A 33 -0.43 6.43 9.96
C LYS A 33 -1.44 6.75 11.05
N VAL A 34 -2.69 6.32 10.90
CA VAL A 34 -3.79 6.62 11.84
C VAL A 34 -3.97 5.45 12.80
N HIS A 35 -4.08 4.24 12.27
CA HIS A 35 -4.43 3.05 13.05
C HIS A 35 -3.21 2.22 13.44
N GLY A 36 -2.05 2.43 12.80
CA GLY A 36 -0.84 1.64 13.01
C GLY A 36 -0.85 0.28 12.33
N ASP A 37 -1.94 -0.07 11.63
CA ASP A 37 -2.07 -1.34 10.92
C ASP A 37 -0.99 -1.52 9.86
N VAL A 38 -0.44 -2.73 9.79
CA VAL A 38 0.65 -3.08 8.87
C VAL A 38 0.16 -4.07 7.83
N GLU A 39 0.46 -3.79 6.57
CA GLU A 39 0.17 -4.69 5.44
C GLU A 39 1.43 -4.85 4.58
N GLN A 40 1.65 -6.05 4.03
CA GLN A 40 2.88 -6.36 3.30
C GLN A 40 2.60 -7.02 1.95
N PHE A 41 3.30 -6.52 0.93
CA PHE A 41 3.19 -7.02 -0.43
C PHE A 41 4.55 -7.48 -0.94
N ARG A 42 4.57 -8.61 -1.65
CA ARG A 42 5.75 -9.14 -2.34
C ARG A 42 5.56 -9.13 -3.86
N GLY A 43 6.62 -8.83 -4.60
CA GLY A 43 6.57 -8.74 -6.06
C GLY A 43 7.91 -8.52 -6.73
N LYS A 44 7.98 -8.80 -8.04
CA LYS A 44 9.20 -8.67 -8.85
C LYS A 44 9.53 -7.23 -9.23
N THR A 45 8.57 -6.31 -9.14
CA THR A 45 8.75 -4.92 -9.57
C THR A 45 8.00 -3.95 -8.67
N ASN A 46 8.53 -2.74 -8.56
CA ASN A 46 7.89 -1.64 -7.83
C ASN A 46 6.49 -1.30 -8.37
N SER A 47 6.28 -1.36 -9.69
CA SER A 47 4.98 -1.06 -10.29
C SER A 47 3.89 -2.06 -9.89
N VAL A 48 4.24 -3.35 -9.77
CA VAL A 48 3.33 -4.39 -9.27
C VAL A 48 2.99 -4.15 -7.80
N LEU A 49 3.99 -3.87 -6.97
CA LEU A 49 3.80 -3.62 -5.54
C LEU A 49 2.93 -2.38 -5.29
N ILE A 50 3.24 -1.25 -5.93
CA ILE A 50 2.44 -0.02 -5.85
C ILE A 50 1.00 -0.27 -6.32
N GLY A 51 0.83 -1.10 -7.35
CA GLY A 51 -0.49 -1.51 -7.84
C GLY A 51 -1.32 -2.25 -6.77
N LYS A 52 -0.72 -3.26 -6.13
CA LYS A 52 -1.35 -4.03 -5.05
C LYS A 52 -1.67 -3.16 -3.84
N ALA A 53 -0.70 -2.36 -3.39
CA ALA A 53 -0.86 -1.41 -2.29
C ALA A 53 -2.01 -0.41 -2.53
N TYR A 54 -2.09 0.15 -3.74
CA TYR A 54 -3.16 1.07 -4.10
C TYR A 54 -4.54 0.41 -4.11
N ALA A 55 -4.64 -0.81 -4.64
CA ALA A 55 -5.89 -1.56 -4.64
C ALA A 55 -6.35 -1.92 -3.21
N TYR A 56 -5.41 -2.27 -2.33
CA TYR A 56 -5.67 -2.49 -0.91
C TYR A 56 -6.25 -1.22 -0.27
N MET A 57 -5.59 -0.06 -0.43
CA MET A 57 -6.09 1.20 0.12
C MET A 57 -7.52 1.51 -0.32
N LEU A 58 -7.85 1.34 -1.61
CA LEU A 58 -9.21 1.59 -2.10
C LEU A 58 -10.25 0.67 -1.46
N ARG A 59 -9.89 -0.60 -1.19
CA ARG A 59 -10.77 -1.53 -0.48
C ARG A 59 -10.97 -1.09 0.98
N THR A 60 -9.88 -0.73 1.68
CA THR A 60 -9.94 -0.26 3.06
C THR A 60 -10.82 0.99 3.18
N LEU A 61 -10.65 1.98 2.30
CA LEU A 61 -11.48 3.19 2.27
C LEU A 61 -12.98 2.85 2.10
N LYS A 62 -13.30 1.94 1.18
CA LYS A 62 -14.68 1.51 0.95
C LYS A 62 -15.28 0.77 2.16
N GLU A 63 -14.46 -0.02 2.85
CA GLU A 63 -14.87 -0.71 4.07
C GLU A 63 -15.10 0.27 5.23
N GLU A 64 -14.29 1.33 5.33
CA GLU A 64 -14.45 2.42 6.30
C GLU A 64 -15.71 3.24 6.04
N GLU A 65 -15.96 3.64 4.80
CA GLU A 65 -17.18 4.36 4.39
C GLU A 65 -18.44 3.59 4.81
N LYS A 66 -18.48 2.28 4.50
CA LYS A 66 -19.60 1.41 4.89
C LYS A 66 -19.81 1.29 6.39
N ARG A 67 -18.73 1.33 7.18
CA ARG A 67 -18.82 1.28 8.65
C ARG A 67 -19.26 2.61 9.24
N ALA A 68 -19.00 3.73 8.56
CA ALA A 68 -19.44 5.06 9.00
C ALA A 68 -20.92 5.33 8.71
N GLU A 69 -21.49 4.65 7.71
CA GLU A 69 -22.90 4.79 7.30
C GLU A 69 -23.88 3.87 8.04
N GLY A 70 -23.40 2.83 8.74
CA GLY A 70 -24.22 1.83 9.44
C GLY A 70 -24.16 1.99 10.96
#